data_AF-A0A9L0RDT6-F1
#
_entry.id   AF-A0A9L0RDT6-F1
#
_cell.length_a   1.000
_cell.length_b   1.000
_cell.length_c   1.000
_cell.angle_alpha   90.00
_cell.angle_beta   90.00
_cell.angle_gamma   90.00
#
_symmetry.space_group_name_H-M   'P 1'
#
loop_
_entity.id
_entity.type
_entity.pdbx_description
1 polymer ?
#
loop_
_entity_poly.entity_id
_entity_poly.type
_entity_poly.pdbx_seq_one_letter_code
_entity_poly.pdbx_strand_id
1 'polypeptide(L)'
;MSWHPQYRSSKFRHVFGKPASKENCYDAVPITRSVHDNHFCAVNPQFIAVVTECAGGGAFLVIPLHQIKIWDIPKQLLTKNLTGCRKELVGHARRVGLVEWHPTAANILFSSGYDYKVMVWNLDTKESVITSPVRTIDCHQDVILSMSFNTSGSLLATACKDRRIRILDPRAGTVLQEASYKGHRANKVLFLGNLKKLLSTGTSRWNNRQVALWDQDDLSVPLTEEDLDGSSGVLFPFYDVDTNMLYVVGKGDGNIRYYEVSADKPYLNYLTEYRSYNPQKGIGVMPKRGLNVSSCEIFRFYKLITTKSLIEPVSMIVPRRSESYQEDIYPPTAGAQPSLSAHEWLSGMNKGPVLVSLRPGSQLLSHQPLFPERPLSNSTAPASPWLSSQTGQLAAEDAWRPRSLLEEKATRRAAEQRLEEKKTWFSNGFDIFECPPPKTENELLQMFYRQQEEIRRLRELLAQREVQAKQLELEIKNLRVGSEGF
;
A
#
# COMPACT_ATOMS: atom_id res chain seq x y z
N MET A 1 -22.87 -13.19 -30.73
CA MET A 1 -22.71 -12.48 -29.44
C MET A 1 -21.34 -11.82 -29.45
N SER A 2 -21.28 -10.51 -29.67
CA SER A 2 -20.04 -9.75 -29.76
C SER A 2 -19.48 -9.51 -28.36
N TRP A 3 -18.35 -10.17 -28.05
CA TRP A 3 -17.53 -9.87 -26.87
C TRP A 3 -16.86 -8.51 -27.08
N HIS A 4 -17.55 -7.44 -26.72
CA HIS A 4 -16.89 -6.17 -26.44
C HIS A 4 -16.46 -6.22 -24.98
N PRO A 5 -15.15 -6.17 -24.65
CA PRO A 5 -14.74 -5.89 -23.29
C PRO A 5 -15.38 -4.55 -22.92
N GLN A 6 -16.26 -4.54 -21.92
CA GLN A 6 -16.72 -3.29 -21.33
C GLN A 6 -15.51 -2.64 -20.66
N TYR A 7 -14.76 -1.85 -21.42
CA TYR A 7 -13.74 -0.96 -20.88
C TYR A 7 -14.50 0.10 -20.08
N ARG A 8 -14.83 -0.21 -18.83
CA ARG A 8 -15.34 0.78 -17.89
C ARG A 8 -14.20 1.74 -17.63
N SER A 9 -14.27 2.93 -18.22
CA SER A 9 -13.38 4.02 -17.91
C SER A 9 -13.48 4.29 -16.40
N SER A 10 -12.38 4.11 -15.68
CA SER A 10 -12.31 4.39 -14.24
C SER A 10 -12.70 5.83 -13.97
N LYS A 11 -13.61 6.07 -13.03
CA LYS A 11 -13.95 7.43 -12.56
C LYS A 11 -12.74 8.14 -11.93
N PHE A 12 -11.70 7.40 -11.58
CA PHE A 12 -10.46 7.89 -11.00
C PHE A 12 -9.31 8.03 -12.01
N ARG A 13 -9.54 7.71 -13.29
CA ARG A 13 -8.52 7.76 -14.36
C ARG A 13 -7.78 9.09 -14.46
N HIS A 14 -8.47 10.19 -14.14
CA HIS A 14 -7.97 11.55 -14.24
C HIS A 14 -7.66 12.18 -12.87
N VAL A 15 -7.57 11.37 -11.80
CA VAL A 15 -7.07 11.86 -10.52
C VAL A 15 -5.67 12.45 -10.71
N PHE A 16 -5.44 13.60 -10.10
CA PHE A 16 -4.13 14.25 -10.13
C PHE A 16 -3.76 14.77 -8.74
N GLY A 17 -2.45 14.80 -8.47
CA GLY A 17 -1.90 15.39 -7.25
C GLY A 17 -1.64 16.88 -7.43
N LYS A 18 -2.24 17.71 -6.58
CA LYS A 18 -2.02 19.15 -6.51
C LYS A 18 -1.23 19.49 -5.25
N PRO A 19 0.04 19.93 -5.35
CA PRO A 19 0.77 20.43 -4.19
C PRO A 19 0.15 21.75 -3.71
N ALA A 20 0.18 21.97 -2.40
CA ALA A 20 -0.28 23.22 -1.81
C ALA A 20 0.59 24.42 -2.26
N SER A 21 -0.01 25.61 -2.28
CA SER A 21 0.76 26.84 -2.46
C SER A 21 1.71 27.04 -1.26
N LYS A 22 2.79 27.80 -1.46
CA LYS A 22 3.84 28.01 -0.45
C LYS A 22 3.29 28.49 0.91
N GLU A 23 2.26 29.33 0.88
CA GLU A 23 1.59 29.87 2.08
C GLU A 23 0.81 28.81 2.89
N ASN A 24 0.45 27.70 2.24
CA ASN A 24 -0.27 26.57 2.83
C ASN A 24 0.65 25.39 3.15
N CYS A 25 1.96 25.59 3.02
CA CYS A 25 2.99 24.65 3.48
C CYS A 25 3.49 25.06 4.87
N TYR A 26 4.09 24.10 5.59
CA TYR A 26 4.72 24.36 6.87
C TYR A 26 6.22 24.49 6.65
N ASP A 27 6.72 25.72 6.67
CA ASP A 27 8.13 26.06 6.44
C ASP A 27 8.93 26.05 7.76
N ALA A 28 10.26 26.00 7.66
CA ALA A 28 11.21 26.02 8.76
C ALA A 28 10.98 24.93 9.83
N VAL A 29 10.44 23.77 9.45
CA VAL A 29 10.28 22.63 10.34
C VAL A 29 11.58 21.82 10.37
N PRO A 30 12.25 21.65 11.53
CA PRO A 30 13.50 20.90 11.63
C PRO A 30 13.23 19.40 11.55
N ILE A 31 12.92 18.86 10.37
CA ILE A 31 12.58 17.44 10.17
C ILE A 31 13.80 16.55 10.48
N THR A 32 13.57 15.41 11.15
CA THR A 32 14.64 14.47 11.52
C THR A 32 15.45 13.97 10.31
N ARG A 33 16.78 13.91 10.48
CA ARG A 33 17.69 13.29 9.51
C ARG A 33 17.83 11.78 9.69
N SER A 34 17.24 11.21 10.76
CA SER A 34 17.32 9.78 11.09
C SER A 34 16.94 8.86 9.92
N VAL A 35 17.58 7.69 9.83
CA VAL A 35 17.50 6.80 8.66
C VAL A 35 16.40 5.74 8.79
N HIS A 36 15.63 5.69 9.88
CA HIS A 36 14.61 4.65 10.11
C HIS A 36 13.47 4.60 9.08
N ASP A 37 12.98 3.40 8.77
CA ASP A 37 11.93 3.16 7.77
C ASP A 37 10.51 3.29 8.33
N ASN A 38 10.26 4.46 8.94
CA ASN A 38 8.96 4.88 9.45
C ASN A 38 8.42 6.07 8.64
N HIS A 39 7.14 6.37 8.80
CA HIS A 39 6.48 7.50 8.15
C HIS A 39 7.02 8.87 8.58
N PHE A 40 7.58 8.97 9.79
CA PHE A 40 8.03 10.22 10.46
C PHE A 40 6.98 11.32 10.62
N CYS A 41 5.75 11.10 10.15
CA CYS A 41 4.64 12.02 10.19
C CYS A 41 3.35 11.25 10.50
N ALA A 42 2.52 11.79 11.39
CA ALA A 42 1.17 11.31 11.66
C ALA A 42 0.22 12.51 11.62
N VAL A 43 -0.94 12.35 10.98
CA VAL A 43 -1.86 13.46 10.75
C VAL A 43 -3.28 13.04 11.11
N ASN A 44 -4.03 13.97 11.70
CA ASN A 44 -5.46 13.87 11.89
C ASN A 44 -6.11 15.21 11.49
N PRO A 45 -7.46 15.33 11.51
CA PRO A 45 -8.14 16.56 11.09
C PRO A 45 -7.80 17.82 11.91
N GLN A 46 -7.07 17.71 13.02
CA GLN A 46 -6.70 18.82 13.91
C GLN A 46 -5.19 19.05 13.99
N PHE A 47 -4.38 18.00 13.86
CA PHE A 47 -2.95 18.04 14.18
C PHE A 47 -2.11 17.31 13.13
N ILE A 48 -0.91 17.84 12.91
CA ILE A 48 0.19 17.19 12.20
C ILE A 48 1.31 17.00 13.22
N ALA A 49 1.70 15.75 13.45
CA ALA A 49 2.83 15.40 14.30
C ALA A 49 4.00 14.95 13.41
N VAL A 50 5.16 15.60 13.55
CA VAL A 50 6.38 15.29 12.79
C VAL A 50 7.54 15.03 13.74
N VAL A 51 8.37 14.05 13.41
CA VAL A 51 9.61 13.79 14.14
C VAL A 51 10.67 14.82 13.74
N THR A 52 11.12 15.62 14.69
CA THR A 52 12.09 16.70 14.47
C THR A 52 13.52 16.31 14.86
N GLU A 53 14.50 17.04 14.33
CA GLU A 53 15.89 17.05 14.78
C GLU A 53 16.01 17.93 16.03
N CYS A 54 16.60 17.39 17.10
CA CYS A 54 16.87 18.18 18.30
C CYS A 54 18.15 19.00 18.11
N ALA A 55 18.01 20.28 17.80
CA ALA A 55 19.12 21.23 17.80
C ALA A 55 19.36 21.73 19.24
N GLY A 56 20.23 21.06 20.00
CA GLY A 56 20.58 21.53 21.33
C GLY A 56 21.63 20.66 22.01
N GLY A 57 22.90 21.09 21.96
CA GLY A 57 23.90 20.62 22.90
C GLY A 57 23.57 21.15 24.29
N GLY A 58 23.34 20.26 25.27
CA GLY A 58 23.27 20.63 26.69
C GLY A 58 22.11 20.05 27.51
N ALA A 59 21.15 19.33 26.94
CA ALA A 59 20.14 18.60 27.72
C ALA A 59 20.04 17.16 27.22
N PHE A 60 20.33 16.19 28.10
CA PHE A 60 20.14 14.77 27.83
C PHE A 60 18.90 14.29 28.57
N LEU A 61 18.03 13.59 27.85
CA LEU A 61 16.84 12.96 28.39
C LEU A 61 17.03 11.45 28.30
N VAL A 62 17.06 10.77 29.44
CA VAL A 62 17.14 9.31 29.49
C VAL A 62 15.72 8.77 29.39
N ILE A 63 15.27 8.46 28.17
CA ILE A 63 14.04 7.69 27.93
C ILE A 63 14.43 6.25 27.65
N PRO A 64 13.92 5.26 28.41
CA PRO A 64 14.12 3.86 28.08
C PRO A 64 13.50 3.54 26.71
N LEU A 65 14.30 2.96 25.81
CA LEU A 65 13.93 2.78 24.39
C LEU A 65 12.78 1.78 24.15
N HIS A 66 12.36 1.08 25.20
CA HIS A 66 11.39 -0.02 25.18
C HIS A 66 10.02 0.36 25.77
N GLN A 67 9.75 1.64 25.96
CA GLN A 67 8.47 2.15 26.47
C GLN A 67 7.61 2.76 25.37
N ILE A 68 6.29 2.71 25.57
CA ILE A 68 5.32 3.43 24.74
C ILE A 68 4.64 4.48 25.62
N LYS A 69 4.55 5.72 25.14
CA LYS A 69 3.92 6.81 25.87
C LYS A 69 2.70 7.32 25.10
N ILE A 70 1.59 7.47 25.81
CA ILE A 70 0.32 7.99 25.28
C ILE A 70 0.14 9.41 25.81
N TRP A 71 -0.15 10.35 24.92
CA TRP A 71 -0.24 11.77 25.23
C TRP A 71 -1.64 12.29 24.90
N ASP A 72 -2.21 13.08 25.80
CA ASP A 72 -3.40 13.87 25.49
C ASP A 72 -2.92 15.20 24.89
N ILE A 73 -3.28 15.46 23.63
CA ILE A 73 -2.91 16.69 22.95
C ILE A 73 -4.02 17.72 23.17
N PRO A 74 -3.74 18.85 23.85
CA PRO A 74 -4.73 19.91 24.03
C PRO A 74 -5.12 20.51 22.68
N LYS A 75 -6.36 21.01 22.58
CA LYS A 75 -6.87 21.62 21.34
C LYS A 75 -6.23 22.97 21.03
N GLN A 76 -5.70 23.64 22.04
CA GLN A 76 -5.01 24.93 21.89
C GLN A 76 -3.55 24.72 21.48
N LEU A 77 -2.94 25.78 20.92
CA LEU A 77 -1.52 25.78 20.58
C LEU A 77 -0.66 25.53 21.83
N LEU A 78 0.29 24.60 21.71
CA LEU A 78 1.22 24.29 22.80
C LEU A 78 2.18 25.47 23.01
N THR A 79 2.20 26.02 24.23
CA THR A 79 3.14 27.09 24.63
C THR A 79 4.41 26.54 25.29
N LYS A 80 4.41 25.27 25.68
CA LYS A 80 5.52 24.54 26.31
C LYS A 80 5.55 23.09 25.80
N ASN A 81 6.73 22.47 25.86
CA ASN A 81 6.89 21.05 25.56
C ASN A 81 6.05 20.20 26.53
N LEU A 82 5.31 19.21 26.01
CA LEU A 82 4.61 18.22 26.82
C LEU A 82 5.63 17.22 27.41
N THR A 83 5.71 17.14 28.74
CA THR A 83 6.63 16.23 29.44
C THR A 83 5.92 15.10 30.19
N GLY A 84 4.65 15.28 30.56
CA GLY A 84 3.83 14.24 31.19
C GLY A 84 2.98 13.46 30.19
N CYS A 85 3.11 12.14 30.18
CA CYS A 85 2.26 11.23 29.40
C CYS A 85 1.07 10.74 30.23
N ARG A 86 -0.08 10.49 29.57
CA ARG A 86 -1.29 9.91 30.18
C ARG A 86 -1.09 8.46 30.59
N LYS A 87 -0.46 7.67 29.71
CA LYS A 87 -0.13 6.26 29.96
C LYS A 87 1.29 5.96 29.51
N GLU A 88 1.96 5.09 30.25
CA GLU A 88 3.24 4.48 29.90
C GLU A 88 3.06 2.97 29.82
N LEU A 89 3.43 2.35 28.71
CA LEU A 89 3.34 0.91 28.51
C LEU A 89 4.75 0.34 28.55
N VAL A 90 4.99 -0.60 29.46
CA VAL A 90 6.31 -1.16 29.75
C VAL A 90 6.22 -2.68 29.70
N GLY A 91 6.60 -3.28 28.59
CA GLY A 91 6.59 -4.75 28.47
C GLY A 91 7.62 -5.30 27.51
N HIS A 92 7.88 -4.59 26.41
CA HIS A 92 8.92 -5.01 25.47
C HIS A 92 10.30 -5.02 26.14
N ALA A 93 11.11 -6.04 25.83
CA ALA A 93 12.48 -6.17 26.33
C ALA A 93 13.48 -5.35 25.51
N ARG A 94 13.07 -4.89 24.34
CA ARG A 94 13.89 -4.15 23.37
C ARG A 94 13.10 -3.00 22.77
N ARG A 95 13.77 -2.20 21.94
CA ARG A 95 13.17 -1.04 21.26
C ARG A 95 11.84 -1.41 20.60
N VAL A 96 10.81 -0.60 20.85
CA VAL A 96 9.53 -0.68 20.14
C VAL A 96 9.70 -0.10 18.74
N GLY A 97 9.37 -0.88 17.73
CA GLY A 97 9.50 -0.51 16.32
C GLY A 97 8.20 0.01 15.72
N LEU A 98 7.07 -0.64 16.05
CA LEU A 98 5.76 -0.36 15.47
C LEU A 98 4.70 -0.22 16.56
N VAL A 99 3.72 0.64 16.30
CA VAL A 99 2.55 0.86 17.15
C VAL A 99 1.34 1.06 16.22
N GLU A 100 0.24 0.37 16.49
CA GLU A 100 -1.00 0.46 15.71
C GLU A 100 -2.21 0.43 16.63
N TRP A 101 -3.14 1.37 16.45
CA TRP A 101 -4.42 1.36 17.16
C TRP A 101 -5.36 0.33 16.53
N HIS A 102 -6.14 -0.36 17.36
CA HIS A 102 -7.21 -1.19 16.83
C HIS A 102 -8.23 -0.33 16.06
N PRO A 103 -8.66 -0.73 14.84
CA PRO A 103 -9.45 0.14 13.97
C PRO A 103 -10.87 0.40 14.48
N THR A 104 -11.42 -0.50 15.30
CA THR A 104 -12.85 -0.50 15.69
C THR A 104 -13.10 -0.56 17.19
N ALA A 105 -12.09 -0.91 17.99
CA ALA A 105 -12.24 -1.15 19.42
C ALA A 105 -11.58 -0.03 20.20
N ALA A 106 -12.33 0.56 21.13
CA ALA A 106 -11.83 1.63 21.97
C ALA A 106 -10.64 1.12 22.80
N ASN A 107 -9.60 1.95 22.94
CA ASN A 107 -8.53 1.74 23.92
C ASN A 107 -7.75 0.42 23.81
N ILE A 108 -7.80 -0.23 22.65
CA ILE A 108 -6.94 -1.36 22.31
C ILE A 108 -5.80 -0.87 21.42
N LEU A 109 -4.57 -1.14 21.85
CA LEU A 109 -3.34 -0.77 21.15
C LEU A 109 -2.45 -1.99 20.94
N PHE A 110 -1.82 -2.07 19.77
CA PHE A 110 -0.84 -3.08 19.43
C PHE A 110 0.54 -2.46 19.33
N SER A 111 1.55 -3.17 19.81
CA SER A 111 2.95 -2.79 19.63
C SER A 111 3.78 -3.97 19.21
N SER A 112 4.84 -3.72 18.44
CA SER A 112 5.88 -4.71 18.19
C SER A 112 7.26 -4.17 18.51
N GLY A 113 8.11 -5.04 19.03
CA GLY A 113 9.46 -4.71 19.46
C GLY A 113 10.54 -5.49 18.71
N TYR A 114 11.79 -5.08 18.93
CA TYR A 114 12.99 -5.80 18.49
C TYR A 114 13.26 -7.06 19.33
N ASP A 115 12.36 -7.38 20.25
CA ASP A 115 12.21 -8.66 20.93
C ASP A 115 11.32 -9.64 20.14
N TYR A 116 10.88 -9.22 18.94
CA TYR A 116 10.13 -10.01 17.94
C TYR A 116 8.71 -10.38 18.38
N LYS A 117 8.21 -9.77 19.46
CA LYS A 117 6.85 -10.03 19.95
C LYS A 117 5.89 -8.97 19.46
N VAL A 118 4.63 -9.35 19.33
CA VAL A 118 3.50 -8.41 19.28
C VAL A 118 2.82 -8.42 20.64
N MET A 119 2.60 -7.24 21.22
CA MET A 119 1.88 -7.07 22.48
C MET A 119 0.56 -6.33 22.25
N VAL A 120 -0.50 -6.82 22.89
CA VAL A 120 -1.86 -6.28 22.85
C VAL A 120 -2.15 -5.64 24.19
N TRP A 121 -2.48 -4.35 24.17
CA TRP A 121 -2.68 -3.53 25.36
C TRP A 121 -4.14 -3.09 25.46
N ASN A 122 -4.69 -3.20 26.66
CA ASN A 122 -5.96 -2.57 27.02
C ASN A 122 -5.67 -1.35 27.91
N LEU A 123 -6.10 -0.18 27.47
CA LEU A 123 -5.84 1.11 28.14
C LEU A 123 -6.98 1.54 29.08
N ASP A 124 -8.05 0.75 29.22
CA ASP A 124 -9.17 0.99 30.15
C ASP A 124 -8.80 0.77 31.63
N THR A 125 -7.53 0.54 31.93
CA THR A 125 -7.04 0.44 33.31
C THR A 125 -6.94 1.82 33.96
N LYS A 126 -7.04 1.89 35.30
CA LYS A 126 -6.82 3.14 36.04
C LYS A 126 -5.34 3.53 36.12
N GLU A 127 -4.45 2.54 36.09
CA GLU A 127 -3.00 2.70 36.29
C GLU A 127 -2.35 3.51 35.17
N SER A 128 -1.52 4.50 35.53
CA SER A 128 -0.78 5.30 34.55
C SER A 128 0.35 4.52 33.87
N VAL A 129 0.89 3.48 34.53
CA VAL A 129 1.90 2.58 33.97
C VAL A 129 1.30 1.20 33.82
N ILE A 130 1.28 0.66 32.60
CA ILE A 130 0.75 -0.67 32.29
C ILE A 130 1.93 -1.57 31.96
N THR A 131 2.13 -2.61 32.78
CA THR A 131 3.26 -3.54 32.63
C THR A 131 2.85 -4.90 32.05
N SER A 132 1.57 -5.26 32.19
CA SER A 132 1.03 -6.53 31.72
C SER A 132 0.17 -6.33 30.45
N PRO A 133 0.67 -6.71 29.25
CA PRO A 133 -0.19 -6.74 28.07
C PRO A 133 -1.26 -7.84 28.22
N VAL A 134 -2.44 -7.61 27.66
CA VAL A 134 -3.53 -8.59 27.65
C VAL A 134 -3.15 -9.82 26.82
N ARG A 135 -2.40 -9.59 25.73
CA ARG A 135 -1.79 -10.66 24.96
C ARG A 135 -0.37 -10.38 24.52
N THR A 136 0.43 -11.43 24.50
CA THR A 136 1.75 -11.46 23.87
C THR A 136 1.73 -12.57 22.84
N ILE A 137 2.02 -12.20 21.59
CA ILE A 137 2.11 -13.11 20.45
C ILE A 137 3.60 -13.26 20.14
N ASP A 138 4.09 -14.50 20.23
CA ASP A 138 5.50 -14.86 20.18
C ASP A 138 5.73 -15.94 19.11
N CYS A 139 5.38 -15.60 17.87
CA CYS A 139 5.47 -16.51 16.72
C CYS A 139 6.52 -16.07 15.68
N HIS A 140 7.12 -14.89 15.85
CA HIS A 140 8.09 -14.33 14.89
C HIS A 140 9.52 -14.64 15.34
N GLN A 141 10.41 -14.86 14.37
CA GLN A 141 11.81 -15.23 14.64
C GLN A 141 12.80 -14.08 14.39
N ASP A 142 12.31 -12.94 13.88
CA ASP A 142 13.11 -11.75 13.59
C ASP A 142 12.21 -10.49 13.69
N VAL A 143 12.79 -9.32 13.43
CA VAL A 143 12.13 -8.02 13.51
C VAL A 143 10.87 -7.99 12.64
N ILE A 144 9.76 -7.59 13.25
CA ILE A 144 8.50 -7.32 12.55
C ILE A 144 8.62 -5.95 11.87
N LEU A 145 8.44 -5.93 10.54
CA LEU A 145 8.67 -4.76 9.69
C LEU A 145 7.38 -3.97 9.38
N SER A 146 6.23 -4.63 9.52
CA SER A 146 4.90 -4.06 9.26
C SER A 146 3.81 -4.83 9.99
N MET A 147 2.80 -4.11 10.43
CA MET A 147 1.53 -4.61 10.95
C MET A 147 0.39 -3.93 10.19
N SER A 148 -0.71 -4.65 9.95
CA SER A 148 -1.93 -4.08 9.39
C SER A 148 -3.15 -4.88 9.85
N PHE A 149 -4.17 -4.18 10.34
CA PHE A 149 -5.48 -4.77 10.62
C PHE A 149 -6.35 -4.88 9.37
N ASN A 150 -7.20 -5.92 9.36
CA ASN A 150 -8.37 -5.93 8.48
C ASN A 150 -9.41 -4.90 8.97
N THR A 151 -10.41 -4.60 8.15
CA THR A 151 -11.40 -3.53 8.43
C THR A 151 -12.14 -3.69 9.76
N SER A 152 -12.41 -4.92 10.21
CA SER A 152 -13.07 -5.20 11.49
C SER A 152 -12.12 -5.26 12.69
N GLY A 153 -10.80 -5.34 12.46
CA GLY A 153 -9.79 -5.61 13.48
C GLY A 153 -9.78 -7.05 14.01
N SER A 154 -10.47 -7.98 13.34
CA SER A 154 -10.50 -9.39 13.73
C SER A 154 -9.22 -10.14 13.34
N LEU A 155 -8.47 -9.65 12.36
CA LEU A 155 -7.24 -10.26 11.84
C LEU A 155 -6.10 -9.25 11.82
N LEU A 156 -4.88 -9.73 12.06
CA LEU A 156 -3.65 -8.95 11.96
C LEU A 156 -2.72 -9.59 10.93
N ALA A 157 -2.30 -8.82 9.94
CA ALA A 157 -1.28 -9.22 8.97
C ALA A 157 0.07 -8.64 9.42
N THR A 158 1.11 -9.45 9.34
CA THR A 158 2.48 -9.03 9.68
C THR A 158 3.45 -9.42 8.57
N ALA A 159 4.39 -8.51 8.26
CA ALA A 159 5.56 -8.81 7.44
C ALA A 159 6.80 -8.79 8.35
N CYS A 160 7.63 -9.81 8.27
CA CYS A 160 8.77 -9.98 9.16
C CYS A 160 10.07 -10.17 8.37
N LYS A 161 11.19 -9.75 8.98
CA LYS A 161 12.53 -9.86 8.40
C LYS A 161 12.98 -11.31 8.21
N ASP A 162 12.32 -12.26 8.88
CA ASP A 162 12.41 -13.70 8.62
C ASP A 162 11.87 -14.12 7.24
N ARG A 163 11.43 -13.15 6.42
CA ARG A 163 10.89 -13.27 5.06
C ARG A 163 9.51 -13.92 5.01
N ARG A 164 8.78 -13.91 6.11
CA ARG A 164 7.42 -14.47 6.16
C ARG A 164 6.37 -13.38 6.29
N ILE A 165 5.26 -13.60 5.60
CA ILE A 165 3.99 -12.91 5.85
C ILE A 165 3.13 -13.85 6.68
N ARG A 166 2.49 -13.32 7.72
CA ARG A 166 1.56 -14.07 8.58
C ARG A 166 0.24 -13.34 8.70
N ILE A 167 -0.86 -14.09 8.67
CA ILE A 167 -2.18 -13.64 9.15
C ILE A 167 -2.42 -14.32 10.49
N LEU A 168 -2.78 -13.52 11.48
CA LEU A 168 -2.95 -13.94 12.87
C LEU A 168 -4.38 -13.69 13.32
N ASP A 169 -4.89 -14.55 14.19
CA ASP A 169 -5.93 -14.15 15.15
C ASP A 169 -5.22 -13.51 16.35
N PRO A 170 -5.31 -12.18 16.52
CA PRO A 170 -4.58 -11.50 17.57
C PRO A 170 -5.12 -11.74 18.98
N ARG A 171 -6.37 -12.20 19.13
CA ARG A 171 -6.96 -12.51 20.45
C ARG A 171 -6.51 -13.87 20.92
N ALA A 172 -6.59 -14.87 20.04
CA ALA A 172 -6.12 -16.21 20.31
C ALA A 172 -4.57 -16.29 20.34
N GLY A 173 -3.90 -15.36 19.65
CA GLY A 173 -2.44 -15.37 19.49
C GLY A 173 -1.96 -16.47 18.54
N THR A 174 -2.85 -16.98 17.68
CA THR A 174 -2.58 -18.10 16.77
C THR A 174 -2.31 -17.61 15.36
N VAL A 175 -1.36 -18.26 14.69
CA VAL A 175 -1.09 -18.06 13.26
C VAL A 175 -2.14 -18.82 12.45
N LEU A 176 -2.90 -18.12 11.61
CA LEU A 176 -3.92 -18.72 10.73
C LEU A 176 -3.34 -19.06 9.35
N GLN A 177 -2.51 -18.17 8.81
CA GLN A 177 -1.80 -18.36 7.54
C GLN A 177 -0.36 -17.88 7.71
N GLU A 178 0.56 -18.59 7.08
CA GLU A 178 1.98 -18.22 7.02
C GLU A 178 2.56 -18.64 5.68
N ALA A 179 3.30 -17.74 5.04
CA ALA A 179 4.04 -18.08 3.83
C ALA A 179 5.42 -17.45 3.79
N SER A 180 6.35 -18.17 3.16
CA SER A 180 7.70 -17.73 2.83
C SER A 180 7.92 -17.87 1.33
N TYR A 181 7.58 -16.83 0.57
CA TYR A 181 7.73 -16.84 -0.89
C TYR A 181 9.10 -16.29 -1.31
N LYS A 182 9.87 -17.06 -2.09
CA LYS A 182 11.25 -16.69 -2.46
C LYS A 182 11.33 -15.52 -3.45
N GLY A 183 10.28 -15.29 -4.25
CA GLY A 183 10.25 -14.25 -5.28
C GLY A 183 10.09 -12.84 -4.72
N HIS A 184 9.49 -12.69 -3.54
CA HIS A 184 9.12 -11.41 -2.94
C HIS A 184 9.56 -11.33 -1.47
N ARG A 185 10.43 -10.37 -1.14
CA ARG A 185 10.85 -10.06 0.24
C ARG A 185 10.02 -8.90 0.77
N ALA A 186 8.91 -9.22 1.43
CA ALA A 186 7.97 -8.23 1.94
C ALA A 186 8.58 -7.38 3.08
N ASN A 187 8.46 -6.05 2.95
CA ASN A 187 8.82 -5.05 3.95
C ASN A 187 7.58 -4.37 4.57
N LYS A 188 6.50 -4.25 3.79
CA LYS A 188 5.19 -3.77 4.23
C LYS A 188 4.10 -4.74 3.81
N VAL A 189 3.05 -4.82 4.62
CA VAL A 189 1.84 -5.60 4.34
C VAL A 189 0.61 -4.78 4.72
N LEU A 190 -0.46 -4.92 3.95
CA LEU A 190 -1.70 -4.16 4.14
C LEU A 190 -2.93 -5.00 3.71
N PHE A 191 -3.99 -4.98 4.53
CA PHE A 191 -5.30 -5.49 4.13
C PHE A 191 -6.01 -4.54 3.17
N LEU A 192 -6.53 -5.11 2.08
CA LEU A 192 -7.29 -4.37 1.06
C LEU A 192 -8.79 -4.38 1.39
N GLY A 193 -9.12 -3.82 2.56
CA GLY A 193 -10.49 -3.65 3.01
C GLY A 193 -11.24 -4.99 3.11
N ASN A 194 -12.44 -5.03 2.53
CA ASN A 194 -13.28 -6.23 2.50
C ASN A 194 -13.05 -7.10 1.24
N LEU A 195 -12.03 -6.82 0.43
CA LEU A 195 -11.75 -7.58 -0.81
C LEU A 195 -11.20 -8.99 -0.56
N LYS A 196 -10.97 -9.37 0.71
CA LYS A 196 -10.28 -10.61 1.11
C LYS A 196 -8.91 -10.77 0.44
N LYS A 197 -8.17 -9.67 0.33
CA LYS A 197 -6.83 -9.66 -0.26
C LYS A 197 -5.86 -8.91 0.62
N LEU A 198 -4.60 -9.28 0.49
CA LEU A 198 -3.47 -8.56 1.07
C LEU A 198 -2.62 -7.97 -0.05
N LEU A 199 -2.04 -6.81 0.23
CA LEU A 199 -0.98 -6.23 -0.57
C LEU A 199 0.30 -6.25 0.25
N SER A 200 1.41 -6.63 -0.36
CA SER A 200 2.74 -6.40 0.20
C SER A 200 3.60 -5.58 -0.74
N THR A 201 4.46 -4.76 -0.15
CA THR A 201 5.53 -4.08 -0.88
C THR A 201 6.87 -4.56 -0.32
N GLY A 202 7.84 -4.70 -1.20
CA GLY A 202 9.09 -5.38 -0.86
C GLY A 202 10.10 -5.27 -1.97
N THR A 203 11.03 -6.22 -2.00
CA THR A 203 11.98 -6.37 -3.09
C THR A 203 11.85 -7.73 -3.76
N SER A 204 11.99 -7.75 -5.08
CA SER A 204 12.05 -8.99 -5.86
C SER A 204 13.40 -9.69 -5.66
N ARG A 205 13.54 -10.92 -6.15
CA ARG A 205 14.83 -11.62 -6.15
C ARG A 205 15.94 -10.90 -6.94
N TRP A 206 15.57 -9.99 -7.84
CA TRP A 206 16.48 -9.15 -8.65
C TRP A 206 16.75 -7.81 -7.98
N ASN A 207 16.28 -7.63 -6.74
CA ASN A 207 16.41 -6.41 -5.94
C ASN A 207 15.68 -5.19 -6.53
N ASN A 208 14.71 -5.42 -7.44
CA ASN A 208 13.76 -4.40 -7.84
C ASN A 208 12.75 -4.20 -6.71
N ARG A 209 12.27 -2.98 -6.52
CA ARG A 209 11.10 -2.74 -5.66
C ARG A 209 9.88 -3.36 -6.31
N GLN A 210 9.14 -4.13 -5.55
CA GLN A 210 8.06 -4.96 -6.07
C GLN A 210 6.82 -4.79 -5.20
N VAL A 211 5.66 -4.88 -5.85
CA VAL A 211 4.36 -5.03 -5.20
C VAL A 211 3.84 -6.43 -5.49
N ALA A 212 3.32 -7.10 -4.47
CA ALA A 212 2.67 -8.39 -4.62
C ALA A 212 1.27 -8.36 -4.00
N LEU A 213 0.32 -8.98 -4.68
CA LEU A 213 -1.05 -9.15 -4.21
C LEU A 213 -1.27 -10.60 -3.80
N TRP A 214 -1.97 -10.84 -2.71
CA TRP A 214 -2.19 -12.17 -2.15
C TRP A 214 -3.67 -12.41 -1.91
N ASP A 215 -4.09 -13.66 -2.02
CA ASP A 215 -5.34 -14.09 -1.42
C ASP A 215 -5.15 -14.11 0.10
N GLN A 216 -6.13 -13.59 0.84
CA GLN A 216 -6.09 -13.63 2.29
C GLN A 216 -6.20 -15.07 2.81
N ASP A 217 -6.96 -15.92 2.13
CA ASP A 217 -7.26 -17.27 2.58
C ASP A 217 -6.18 -18.28 2.11
N ASP A 218 -5.30 -17.89 1.17
CA ASP A 218 -4.13 -18.67 0.70
C ASP A 218 -2.91 -17.77 0.40
N LEU A 219 -1.89 -17.83 1.27
CA LEU A 219 -0.64 -17.07 1.12
C LEU A 219 0.45 -17.81 0.33
N SER A 220 0.20 -19.04 -0.15
CA SER A 220 1.26 -19.89 -0.72
C SER A 220 1.94 -19.27 -1.94
N VAL A 221 1.17 -18.59 -2.79
CA VAL A 221 1.62 -17.95 -4.04
C VAL A 221 0.90 -16.61 -4.21
N PRO A 222 1.59 -15.53 -4.64
CA PRO A 222 0.92 -14.26 -4.94
C PRO A 222 -0.01 -14.37 -6.15
N LEU A 223 -1.14 -13.67 -6.11
CA LEU A 223 -2.10 -13.52 -7.21
C LEU A 223 -1.52 -12.73 -8.38
N THR A 224 -0.72 -11.70 -8.08
CA THR A 224 0.04 -10.92 -9.06
C THR A 224 1.29 -10.34 -8.40
N GLU A 225 2.33 -10.13 -9.21
CA GLU A 225 3.59 -9.50 -8.83
C GLU A 225 3.95 -8.45 -9.89
N GLU A 226 4.24 -7.23 -9.46
CA GLU A 226 4.64 -6.13 -10.34
C GLU A 226 5.95 -5.51 -9.83
N ASP A 227 7.00 -5.64 -10.64
CA ASP A 227 8.26 -4.92 -10.42
C ASP A 227 8.08 -3.46 -10.83
N LEU A 228 8.38 -2.53 -9.92
CA LEU A 228 8.19 -1.09 -10.15
C LEU A 228 9.45 -0.43 -10.74
N ASP A 229 10.59 -0.55 -10.05
CA ASP A 229 11.89 -0.01 -10.46
C ASP A 229 13.04 -0.57 -9.61
N GLY A 230 14.30 -0.24 -9.96
CA GLY A 230 15.50 -0.68 -9.26
C GLY A 230 15.96 0.20 -8.08
N SER A 231 15.11 1.09 -7.56
CA SER A 231 15.51 1.99 -6.46
C SER A 231 15.60 1.24 -5.12
N SER A 232 16.32 1.79 -4.14
CA SER A 232 16.51 1.14 -2.83
C SER A 232 15.55 1.59 -1.73
N GLY A 233 14.81 2.68 -1.95
CA GLY A 233 13.90 3.26 -0.95
C GLY A 233 12.72 2.36 -0.64
N VAL A 234 12.46 2.11 0.66
CA VAL A 234 11.30 1.33 1.11
C VAL A 234 10.00 1.95 0.59
N LEU A 235 9.14 1.09 0.04
CA LEU A 235 7.81 1.45 -0.46
C LEU A 235 6.78 1.36 0.66
N PHE A 236 6.00 2.42 0.84
CA PHE A 236 4.86 2.50 1.74
C PHE A 236 3.56 2.44 0.92
N PRO A 237 2.77 1.37 1.06
CA PRO A 237 1.44 1.30 0.49
C PRO A 237 0.43 2.02 1.39
N PHE A 238 -0.46 2.80 0.79
CA PHE A 238 -1.63 3.39 1.43
C PHE A 238 -2.86 3.05 0.62
N TYR A 239 -3.81 2.34 1.23
CA TYR A 239 -5.03 1.93 0.58
C TYR A 239 -6.22 2.71 1.12
N ASP A 240 -7.00 3.25 0.21
CA ASP A 240 -8.25 3.91 0.49
C ASP A 240 -9.41 2.96 0.20
N VAL A 241 -10.01 2.43 1.26
CA VAL A 241 -11.13 1.48 1.19
C VAL A 241 -12.39 2.08 0.57
N ASP A 242 -12.58 3.40 0.65
CA ASP A 242 -13.79 4.07 0.14
C ASP A 242 -13.79 4.15 -1.39
N THR A 243 -12.60 4.34 -1.98
CA THR A 243 -12.43 4.53 -3.42
C THR A 243 -11.75 3.36 -4.11
N ASN A 244 -11.26 2.37 -3.34
CA ASN A 244 -10.36 1.32 -3.80
C ASN A 244 -9.05 1.82 -4.43
N MET A 245 -8.63 3.04 -4.10
CA MET A 245 -7.36 3.60 -4.56
C MET A 245 -6.21 3.09 -3.71
N LEU A 246 -5.15 2.64 -4.37
CA LEU A 246 -3.88 2.29 -3.75
C LEU A 246 -2.83 3.31 -4.16
N TYR A 247 -2.14 3.89 -3.18
CA TYR A 247 -1.00 4.78 -3.37
C TYR A 247 0.27 4.09 -2.90
N VAL A 248 1.30 4.09 -3.73
CA VAL A 248 2.61 3.51 -3.42
C VAL A 248 3.65 4.62 -3.40
N VAL A 249 4.26 4.81 -2.23
CA VAL A 249 5.15 5.94 -1.94
C VAL A 249 6.51 5.39 -1.54
N GLY A 250 7.56 5.69 -2.30
CA GLY A 250 8.93 5.33 -1.91
C GLY A 250 9.58 6.39 -1.03
N LYS A 251 10.34 5.96 -0.03
CA LYS A 251 11.21 6.85 0.73
C LYS A 251 12.40 7.27 -0.13
N GLY A 252 12.67 8.57 -0.18
CA GLY A 252 13.67 9.15 -1.08
C GLY A 252 13.15 9.40 -2.49
N ASP A 253 11.94 8.92 -2.83
CA ASP A 253 11.34 9.19 -4.12
C ASP A 253 10.75 10.60 -4.16
N GLY A 254 10.66 11.17 -5.36
CA GLY A 254 9.89 12.39 -5.59
C GLY A 254 8.43 12.13 -6.00
N ASN A 255 8.16 10.94 -6.53
CA ASN A 255 6.86 10.56 -7.07
C ASN A 255 5.97 9.79 -6.07
N ILE A 256 4.69 9.75 -6.38
CA ILE A 256 3.68 8.92 -5.71
C ILE A 256 2.89 8.22 -6.81
N ARG A 257 2.99 6.89 -6.89
CA ARG A 257 2.27 6.07 -7.87
C ARG A 257 0.91 5.70 -7.32
N TYR A 258 -0.11 5.62 -8.17
CA TYR A 258 -1.41 5.18 -7.73
C TYR A 258 -2.16 4.30 -8.73
N TYR A 259 -2.94 3.40 -8.16
CA TYR A 259 -3.62 2.30 -8.80
C TYR A 259 -5.07 2.27 -8.32
N GLU A 260 -5.96 1.75 -9.14
CA GLU A 260 -7.28 1.30 -8.70
C GLU A 260 -7.25 -0.22 -8.49
N VAL A 261 -7.69 -0.65 -7.32
CA VAL A 261 -7.71 -2.06 -6.92
C VAL A 261 -9.08 -2.67 -7.22
N SER A 262 -9.08 -3.81 -7.90
CA SER A 262 -10.28 -4.57 -8.26
C SER A 262 -10.31 -5.95 -7.61
N ALA A 263 -11.52 -6.47 -7.40
CA ALA A 263 -11.74 -7.85 -6.98
C ALA A 263 -11.33 -8.84 -8.08
N ASP A 264 -11.47 -8.46 -9.35
CA ASP A 264 -11.18 -9.31 -10.50
C ASP A 264 -9.88 -8.91 -11.21
N LYS A 265 -9.34 -9.83 -12.03
CA LYS A 265 -8.16 -9.57 -12.85
C LYS A 265 -8.37 -8.33 -13.74
N PRO A 266 -7.34 -7.47 -13.93
CA PRO A 266 -5.94 -7.65 -13.53
C PRO A 266 -5.62 -7.29 -12.07
N TYR A 267 -6.63 -7.04 -11.25
CA TYR A 267 -6.57 -6.65 -9.83
C TYR A 267 -5.95 -5.29 -9.55
N LEU A 268 -4.75 -5.01 -10.06
CA LEU A 268 -4.09 -3.72 -9.93
C LEU A 268 -4.17 -2.99 -11.27
N ASN A 269 -4.91 -1.89 -11.30
CA ASN A 269 -5.02 -1.06 -12.51
C ASN A 269 -4.20 0.20 -12.28
N TYR A 270 -3.01 0.28 -12.86
CA TYR A 270 -2.20 1.49 -12.80
C TYR A 270 -2.94 2.67 -13.44
N LEU A 271 -3.04 3.78 -12.71
CA LEU A 271 -3.71 4.98 -13.20
C LEU A 271 -2.68 5.97 -13.75
N THR A 272 -1.86 6.53 -12.86
CA THR A 272 -0.78 7.46 -13.16
C THR A 272 0.03 7.71 -11.87
N GLU A 273 0.94 8.68 -11.90
CA GLU A 273 1.75 9.10 -10.77
C GLU A 273 1.77 10.62 -10.61
N TYR A 274 1.86 11.08 -9.38
CA TYR A 274 2.23 12.45 -9.06
C TYR A 274 3.76 12.54 -9.09
N ARG A 275 4.30 13.58 -9.71
CA ARG A 275 5.75 13.78 -9.86
C ARG A 275 6.17 15.08 -9.19
N SER A 276 7.27 15.01 -8.44
CA SER A 276 7.92 16.17 -7.85
C SER A 276 9.43 15.94 -7.86
N TYR A 277 10.19 17.01 -8.04
CA TYR A 277 11.66 16.96 -8.02
C TYR A 277 12.22 16.81 -6.60
N ASN A 278 11.41 17.12 -5.58
CA ASN A 278 11.86 17.06 -4.20
C ASN A 278 11.67 15.63 -3.66
N PRO A 279 12.71 14.96 -3.14
CA PRO A 279 12.56 13.65 -2.52
C PRO A 279 11.82 13.74 -1.19
N GLN A 280 10.92 12.78 -0.92
CA GLN A 280 10.25 12.65 0.38
C GLN A 280 11.09 11.87 1.38
N LYS A 281 11.35 12.48 2.55
CA LYS A 281 11.97 11.79 3.69
C LYS A 281 10.99 10.88 4.42
N GLY A 282 9.74 11.32 4.49
CA GLY A 282 8.63 10.68 5.16
C GLY A 282 7.32 11.27 4.63
N ILE A 283 6.21 10.68 5.04
CA ILE A 283 4.91 11.05 4.52
C ILE A 283 3.84 10.87 5.60
N GLY A 284 3.03 11.90 5.80
CA GLY A 284 1.80 11.83 6.57
C GLY A 284 0.60 11.66 5.65
N VAL A 285 -0.48 11.08 6.17
CA VAL A 285 -1.73 10.89 5.43
C VAL A 285 -2.88 11.45 6.23
N MET A 286 -3.71 12.27 5.59
CA MET A 286 -4.93 12.80 6.19
C MET A 286 -6.03 11.73 6.21
N PRO A 287 -6.67 11.46 7.35
CA PRO A 287 -7.89 10.67 7.39
C PRO A 287 -9.01 11.32 6.57
N LYS A 288 -9.91 10.50 6.02
CA LYS A 288 -11.04 10.94 5.17
C LYS A 288 -11.83 12.14 5.70
N ARG A 289 -12.03 12.19 7.02
CA ARG A 289 -12.76 13.27 7.73
C ARG A 289 -12.09 14.65 7.68
N GLY A 290 -10.80 14.74 7.33
CA GLY A 290 -10.07 16.00 7.21
C GLY A 290 -9.85 16.46 5.76
N LEU A 291 -10.45 15.77 4.80
CA LEU A 291 -10.38 16.12 3.39
C LEU A 291 -11.36 17.24 3.03
N ASN A 292 -11.00 18.02 2.02
CA ASN A 292 -11.84 19.08 1.49
C ASN A 292 -12.76 18.55 0.39
N VAL A 293 -13.95 18.11 0.81
CA VAL A 293 -14.97 17.51 -0.05
C VAL A 293 -15.48 18.47 -1.13
N SER A 294 -15.57 19.78 -0.88
CA SER A 294 -16.03 20.74 -1.90
C SER A 294 -15.07 20.84 -3.08
N SER A 295 -13.79 20.53 -2.86
CA SER A 295 -12.76 20.53 -3.91
C SER A 295 -12.58 19.18 -4.61
N CYS A 296 -13.45 18.19 -4.33
CA CYS A 296 -13.33 16.81 -4.83
C CYS A 296 -11.98 16.15 -4.47
N GLU A 297 -11.41 16.54 -3.32
CA GLU A 297 -10.21 15.91 -2.77
C GLU A 297 -10.56 14.55 -2.14
N ILE A 298 -9.95 13.48 -2.66
CA ILE A 298 -10.20 12.11 -2.21
C ILE A 298 -9.10 11.57 -1.29
N PHE A 299 -7.93 12.19 -1.30
CA PHE A 299 -6.79 11.80 -0.46
C PHE A 299 -5.84 13.00 -0.28
N ARG A 300 -5.17 13.11 0.86
CA ARG A 300 -4.16 14.17 1.07
C ARG A 300 -2.94 13.62 1.78
N PHE A 301 -1.78 13.86 1.17
CA PHE A 301 -0.47 13.57 1.75
C PHE A 301 0.13 14.81 2.40
N TYR A 302 0.99 14.60 3.38
CA TYR A 302 1.87 15.62 3.97
C TYR A 302 3.31 15.16 3.73
N LYS A 303 3.90 15.66 2.65
CA LYS A 303 5.22 15.26 2.18
C LYS A 303 6.30 15.97 3.00
N LEU A 304 7.19 15.21 3.64
CA LEU A 304 8.30 15.77 4.41
C LEU A 304 9.53 15.97 3.49
N ILE A 305 9.93 17.23 3.27
CA ILE A 305 11.04 17.60 2.39
C ILE A 305 12.16 18.20 3.24
N THR A 306 13.14 17.38 3.61
CA THR A 306 14.26 17.78 4.47
C THR A 306 15.16 18.83 3.84
N THR A 307 15.37 18.80 2.52
CA THR A 307 16.25 19.76 1.81
C THR A 307 15.75 21.19 1.87
N LYS A 308 14.45 21.39 2.12
CA LYS A 308 13.80 22.68 2.25
C LYS A 308 13.25 22.95 3.65
N SER A 309 13.43 22.02 4.59
CA SER A 309 12.77 22.06 5.91
C SER A 309 11.26 22.30 5.81
N LEU A 310 10.63 21.68 4.81
CA LEU A 310 9.27 21.98 4.37
C LEU A 310 8.37 20.75 4.52
N ILE A 311 7.17 20.95 5.06
CA ILE A 311 6.07 20.01 4.93
C ILE A 311 5.15 20.54 3.83
N GLU A 312 5.04 19.79 2.73
CA GLU A 312 4.24 20.13 1.56
C GLU A 312 2.98 19.24 1.51
N PRO A 313 1.78 19.78 1.77
CA PRO A 313 0.55 19.05 1.53
C PRO A 313 0.36 18.77 0.02
N VAL A 314 -0.04 17.56 -0.34
CA VAL A 314 -0.37 17.16 -1.71
C VAL A 314 -1.77 16.55 -1.73
N SER A 315 -2.70 17.27 -2.36
CA SER A 315 -4.11 16.89 -2.49
C SER A 315 -4.33 16.06 -3.74
N MET A 316 -4.89 14.86 -3.60
CA MET A 316 -5.31 14.01 -4.71
C MET A 316 -6.76 14.36 -5.05
N ILE A 317 -6.98 14.93 -6.24
CA ILE A 317 -8.26 15.52 -6.63
C ILE A 317 -8.86 14.76 -7.81
N VAL A 318 -10.16 14.46 -7.72
CA VAL A 318 -10.96 13.97 -8.86
C VAL A 318 -11.49 15.21 -9.59
N PRO A 319 -11.12 15.46 -10.86
CA PRO A 319 -11.62 16.63 -11.58
C PRO A 319 -13.12 16.48 -11.87
N ARG A 320 -13.93 17.37 -11.29
CA ARG A 320 -15.38 17.48 -11.52
C ARG A 320 -15.74 18.90 -11.89
N ARG A 321 -16.78 19.07 -12.71
CA ARG A 321 -17.28 20.37 -13.18
C ARG A 321 -18.38 20.97 -12.27
N SER A 322 -18.69 20.32 -11.16
CA SER A 322 -19.79 20.71 -10.28
C SER A 322 -19.28 21.01 -8.88
N GLU A 323 -19.82 22.06 -8.27
CA GLU A 323 -19.57 22.45 -6.88
C GLU A 323 -20.47 21.70 -5.88
N SER A 324 -21.37 20.83 -6.38
CA SER A 324 -22.25 20.02 -5.53
C SER A 324 -21.49 18.86 -4.88
N TYR A 325 -22.04 18.36 -3.76
CA TYR A 325 -21.50 17.19 -3.08
C TYR A 325 -21.54 15.95 -3.99
N GLN A 326 -20.38 15.32 -4.21
CA GLN A 326 -20.23 14.17 -5.10
C GLN A 326 -20.37 12.85 -4.32
N GLU A 327 -21.60 12.36 -4.17
CA GLU A 327 -21.88 11.13 -3.39
C GLU A 327 -21.14 9.89 -3.92
N ASP A 328 -20.89 9.85 -5.23
CA ASP A 328 -20.28 8.68 -5.87
C ASP A 328 -18.79 8.48 -5.54
N ILE A 329 -18.08 9.54 -5.13
CA ILE A 329 -16.67 9.48 -4.70
C ILE A 329 -16.50 9.60 -3.18
N TYR A 330 -17.59 9.85 -2.46
CA TYR A 330 -17.64 9.95 -1.00
C TYR A 330 -18.73 9.03 -0.42
N PRO A 331 -18.56 7.70 -0.53
CA PRO A 331 -19.42 6.77 0.20
C PRO A 331 -19.26 6.94 1.71
N PRO A 332 -20.17 6.38 2.53
CA PRO A 332 -20.03 6.39 3.98
C PRO A 332 -18.67 5.83 4.40
N THR A 333 -17.91 6.61 5.17
CA THR A 333 -16.52 6.31 5.55
C THR A 333 -16.40 6.02 7.05
N ALA A 334 -15.29 5.45 7.49
CA ALA A 334 -15.04 5.19 8.91
C ALA A 334 -15.04 6.49 9.76
N GLY A 335 -15.91 6.52 10.77
CA GLY A 335 -16.02 7.58 11.75
C GLY A 335 -14.86 7.62 12.75
N ALA A 336 -14.90 8.59 13.67
CA ALA A 336 -13.95 8.68 14.78
C ALA A 336 -14.36 7.81 15.98
N GLN A 337 -15.63 7.40 16.04
CA GLN A 337 -16.16 6.64 17.16
C GLN A 337 -15.83 5.16 17.01
N PRO A 338 -15.31 4.50 18.06
CA PRO A 338 -15.14 3.06 18.06
C PRO A 338 -16.51 2.38 18.01
N SER A 339 -16.60 1.23 17.32
CA SER A 339 -17.83 0.44 17.23
C SER A 339 -17.96 -0.58 18.35
N LEU A 340 -16.85 -0.90 19.04
CA LEU A 340 -16.75 -1.83 20.17
C LEU A 340 -15.98 -1.17 21.32
N SER A 341 -16.32 -1.56 22.55
CA SER A 341 -15.45 -1.39 23.71
C SER A 341 -14.29 -2.39 23.69
N ALA A 342 -13.25 -2.13 24.50
CA ALA A 342 -12.16 -3.07 24.69
C ALA A 342 -12.66 -4.45 25.17
N HIS A 343 -13.60 -4.46 26.12
CA HIS A 343 -14.14 -5.69 26.71
C HIS A 343 -14.91 -6.52 25.68
N GLU A 344 -15.80 -5.90 24.89
CA GLU A 344 -16.56 -6.60 23.85
C GLU A 344 -15.63 -7.26 22.83
N TRP A 345 -14.61 -6.54 22.35
CA TRP A 345 -13.66 -7.12 21.41
C TRP A 345 -12.86 -8.28 22.01
N LEU A 346 -12.38 -8.13 23.25
CA LEU A 346 -11.66 -9.18 23.99
C LEU A 346 -12.53 -10.41 24.24
N SER A 347 -13.84 -10.24 24.38
CA SER A 347 -14.81 -11.35 24.52
C SER A 347 -15.06 -12.11 23.20
N GLY A 348 -14.51 -11.64 22.08
CA GLY A 348 -14.61 -12.29 20.78
C GLY A 348 -15.55 -11.60 19.78
N MET A 349 -16.16 -10.47 20.14
CA MET A 349 -17.04 -9.75 19.22
C MET A 349 -16.27 -9.10 18.07
N ASN A 350 -16.84 -9.13 16.88
CA ASN A 350 -16.30 -8.49 15.67
C ASN A 350 -17.34 -7.55 15.11
N LYS A 351 -16.96 -6.30 14.84
CA LYS A 351 -17.84 -5.29 14.24
C LYS A 351 -17.01 -4.35 13.38
N GLY A 352 -17.54 -4.02 12.20
CA GLY A 352 -16.92 -3.01 11.33
C GLY A 352 -16.93 -1.61 11.96
N PRO A 353 -16.23 -0.64 11.37
CA PRO A 353 -16.22 0.74 11.86
C PRO A 353 -17.62 1.36 11.77
N VAL A 354 -17.91 2.31 12.67
CA VAL A 354 -19.13 3.12 12.57
C VAL A 354 -18.98 4.05 11.36
N LEU A 355 -19.87 3.92 10.39
CA LEU A 355 -19.79 4.71 9.15
C LEU A 355 -20.46 6.08 9.32
N VAL A 356 -19.85 7.10 8.72
CA VAL A 356 -20.34 8.49 8.72
C VAL A 356 -20.35 9.03 7.29
N SER A 357 -21.31 9.92 7.00
CA SER A 357 -21.31 10.67 5.75
C SER A 357 -20.33 11.84 5.85
N LEU A 358 -19.63 12.14 4.75
CA LEU A 358 -18.80 13.34 4.63
C LEU A 358 -19.58 14.55 4.10
N ARG A 359 -20.90 14.40 3.86
CA ARG A 359 -21.74 15.51 3.39
C ARG A 359 -21.74 16.64 4.42
N PRO A 360 -21.44 17.89 4.02
CA PRO A 360 -21.54 19.04 4.91
C PRO A 360 -22.93 19.12 5.57
N GLY A 361 -22.97 19.25 6.89
CA GLY A 361 -24.22 19.34 7.66
C GLY A 361 -24.91 18.00 7.97
N SER A 362 -24.35 16.85 7.57
CA SER A 362 -24.89 15.54 7.96
C SER A 362 -24.59 15.21 9.44
N GLN A 363 -25.58 14.64 10.14
CA GLN A 363 -25.42 14.10 11.50
C GLN A 363 -24.83 12.68 11.44
N LEU A 364 -24.29 12.20 12.58
CA LEU A 364 -23.85 10.81 12.72
C LEU A 364 -24.99 9.86 12.35
N LEU A 365 -24.72 8.89 11.47
CA LEU A 365 -25.65 7.81 11.19
C LEU A 365 -25.69 6.86 12.40
N SER A 366 -26.52 7.14 13.39
CA SER A 366 -26.78 6.20 14.49
C SER A 366 -27.80 5.17 14.03
N HIS A 367 -27.46 3.88 14.14
CA HIS A 367 -28.37 2.77 13.90
C HIS A 367 -29.66 2.90 14.73
N GLN A 368 -30.81 2.96 14.06
CA GLN A 368 -32.00 2.29 14.57
C GLN A 368 -31.91 0.81 14.17
N PRO A 369 -32.09 -0.15 15.09
CA PRO A 369 -32.49 -1.49 14.69
C PRO A 369 -33.89 -1.38 14.08
N LEU A 370 -34.05 -1.75 12.82
CA LEU A 370 -35.37 -2.03 12.25
C LEU A 370 -35.90 -3.28 12.94
N PHE A 371 -36.62 -3.10 14.05
CA PHE A 371 -37.54 -4.13 14.52
C PHE A 371 -38.71 -4.15 13.55
N PRO A 372 -39.08 -5.31 12.95
CA PRO A 372 -40.36 -5.41 12.29
C PRO A 372 -41.44 -5.39 13.38
N GLU A 373 -42.26 -4.34 13.40
CA GLU A 373 -43.52 -4.36 14.14
C GLU A 373 -44.37 -5.53 13.63
N ARG A 374 -44.71 -6.46 14.53
CA ARG A 374 -45.75 -7.46 14.27
C ARG A 374 -47.11 -6.77 14.36
N PRO A 375 -47.98 -6.87 13.35
CA PRO A 375 -49.39 -6.57 13.54
C PRO A 375 -50.05 -7.72 14.31
N LEU A 376 -50.73 -7.37 15.40
CA LEU A 376 -51.75 -8.21 16.03
C LEU A 376 -52.93 -8.35 15.04
N SER A 377 -53.33 -9.59 14.71
CA SER A 377 -54.72 -9.86 14.35
C SER A 377 -55.08 -11.31 14.67
N ASN A 378 -56.28 -11.45 15.22
CA ASN A 378 -56.86 -12.66 15.80
C ASN A 378 -57.33 -13.65 14.73
N SER A 379 -57.13 -14.94 15.03
CA SER A 379 -58.04 -16.09 14.84
C SER A 379 -58.93 -16.14 13.59
N THR A 380 -58.70 -17.11 12.71
CA THR A 380 -59.47 -18.38 12.68
C THR A 380 -58.98 -19.28 11.53
N ALA A 381 -58.74 -20.56 11.84
CA ALA A 381 -58.46 -21.61 10.86
C ALA A 381 -59.78 -22.08 10.18
N PRO A 382 -59.75 -22.87 9.09
CA PRO A 382 -59.50 -24.30 9.26
C PRO A 382 -58.78 -25.06 8.11
N ALA A 383 -58.25 -26.22 8.51
CA ALA A 383 -58.18 -27.51 7.81
C ALA A 383 -57.26 -27.74 6.59
N SER A 384 -56.17 -28.48 6.85
CA SER A 384 -55.47 -29.40 5.94
C SER A 384 -56.42 -30.49 5.40
N PRO A 385 -56.09 -31.20 4.30
CA PRO A 385 -55.40 -32.49 4.49
C PRO A 385 -54.46 -33.00 3.34
N TRP A 386 -53.24 -33.39 3.76
CA TRP A 386 -52.54 -34.66 3.46
C TRP A 386 -51.90 -35.03 2.08
N LEU A 387 -50.74 -35.73 2.22
CA LEU A 387 -50.13 -36.79 1.37
C LEU A 387 -49.63 -36.38 -0.04
N SER A 388 -48.52 -36.84 -0.60
CA SER A 388 -47.57 -37.91 -0.29
C SER A 388 -46.32 -37.77 -1.17
N SER A 389 -45.20 -38.28 -0.66
CA SER A 389 -43.99 -38.73 -1.35
C SER A 389 -44.20 -39.36 -2.74
N GLN A 390 -43.27 -39.13 -3.66
CA GLN A 390 -42.68 -40.23 -4.44
C GLN A 390 -41.27 -39.91 -4.95
N THR A 391 -40.37 -40.81 -4.53
CA THR A 391 -39.04 -41.13 -5.04
C THR A 391 -39.08 -41.67 -6.47
N GLY A 392 -38.00 -41.44 -7.23
CA GLY A 392 -37.71 -42.13 -8.48
C GLY A 392 -36.25 -41.95 -8.90
N GLN A 393 -35.38 -42.86 -8.43
CA GLN A 393 -34.03 -43.10 -8.95
C GLN A 393 -34.07 -43.80 -10.31
N LEU A 394 -32.99 -43.65 -11.11
CA LEU A 394 -32.21 -44.67 -11.85
C LEU A 394 -31.34 -43.92 -12.89
N ALA A 395 -30.01 -43.80 -12.71
CA ALA A 395 -28.92 -44.74 -13.05
C ALA A 395 -28.62 -44.78 -14.57
N ALA A 396 -27.45 -44.26 -15.00
CA ALA A 396 -26.26 -45.02 -15.48
C ALA A 396 -26.39 -45.37 -16.97
N GLU A 397 -25.44 -45.28 -17.92
CA GLU A 397 -23.99 -45.11 -18.13
C GLU A 397 -23.89 -44.59 -19.61
N ASP A 398 -22.83 -44.06 -20.21
CA ASP A 398 -21.48 -44.62 -20.35
C ASP A 398 -20.57 -43.65 -21.15
N ALA A 399 -19.26 -43.90 -21.09
CA ALA A 399 -18.15 -43.11 -21.64
C ALA A 399 -18.13 -43.00 -23.19
N TRP A 400 -17.36 -42.09 -23.81
CA TRP A 400 -15.98 -42.33 -24.30
C TRP A 400 -15.22 -41.03 -24.67
N ARG A 401 -13.89 -41.19 -24.79
CA ARG A 401 -12.74 -40.26 -24.66
C ARG A 401 -12.38 -39.37 -25.89
N PRO A 402 -11.38 -38.46 -25.79
CA PRO A 402 -11.25 -37.21 -26.56
C PRO A 402 -10.33 -37.26 -27.81
N ARG A 403 -10.50 -36.28 -28.70
CA ARG A 403 -9.60 -35.88 -29.82
C ARG A 403 -9.35 -34.36 -29.72
N SER A 404 -8.21 -33.74 -30.02
CA SER A 404 -6.89 -34.18 -30.49
C SER A 404 -5.90 -32.98 -30.43
N LEU A 405 -4.69 -33.23 -29.94
CA LEU A 405 -3.54 -32.31 -29.76
C LEU A 405 -2.77 -31.99 -31.06
N LEU A 406 -3.45 -31.61 -32.15
CA LEU A 406 -2.78 -31.39 -33.45
C LEU A 406 -3.02 -30.02 -34.12
N GLU A 407 -3.89 -29.16 -33.58
CA GLU A 407 -4.13 -27.83 -34.17
C GLU A 407 -3.35 -26.69 -33.49
N GLU A 408 -2.74 -26.93 -32.32
CA GLU A 408 -1.98 -25.90 -31.58
C GLU A 408 -0.48 -25.83 -31.95
N LYS A 409 0.02 -26.76 -32.78
CA LYS A 409 1.43 -26.79 -33.21
C LYS A 409 1.71 -26.04 -34.53
N ALA A 410 0.68 -25.73 -35.31
CA ALA A 410 0.83 -25.03 -36.60
C ALA A 410 0.98 -23.50 -36.43
N THR A 411 0.37 -22.92 -35.40
CA THR A 411 0.40 -21.47 -35.15
C THR A 411 1.68 -21.00 -34.44
N ARG A 412 2.40 -21.90 -33.73
CA ARG A 412 3.70 -21.59 -33.12
C ARG A 412 4.86 -21.49 -34.12
N ARG A 413 4.90 -22.36 -35.14
CA ARG A 413 5.99 -22.35 -36.15
C ARG A 413 5.98 -21.12 -37.05
N ALA A 414 4.81 -20.55 -37.35
CA ALA A 414 4.70 -19.33 -38.15
C ALA A 414 5.12 -18.06 -37.38
N ALA A 415 5.05 -18.07 -36.04
CA ALA A 415 5.51 -16.97 -35.20
C ALA A 415 7.02 -17.00 -34.97
N GLU A 416 7.63 -18.19 -34.94
CA GLU A 416 9.08 -18.38 -34.82
C GLU A 416 9.83 -17.97 -36.10
N GLN A 417 9.29 -18.25 -37.30
CA GLN A 417 9.92 -17.82 -38.56
C GLN A 417 9.94 -16.30 -38.76
N ARG A 418 8.95 -15.56 -38.23
CA ARG A 418 8.93 -14.08 -38.29
C ARG A 418 9.92 -13.42 -37.33
N LEU A 419 10.42 -14.15 -36.33
CA LEU A 419 11.42 -13.63 -35.38
C LEU A 419 12.85 -13.80 -35.93
N GLU A 420 13.09 -14.83 -36.73
CA GLU A 420 14.39 -15.10 -37.35
C GLU A 420 14.73 -14.09 -38.47
N GLU A 421 13.73 -13.62 -39.23
CA GLU A 421 13.94 -12.60 -40.27
C GLU A 421 14.26 -11.21 -39.71
N LYS A 422 13.98 -10.94 -38.43
CA LYS A 422 14.34 -9.68 -37.76
C LYS A 422 15.73 -9.68 -37.12
N LYS A 423 16.42 -10.83 -37.06
CA LYS A 423 17.78 -10.93 -36.50
C LYS A 423 18.89 -10.59 -37.49
N THR A 424 18.61 -10.47 -38.79
CA THR A 424 19.65 -10.32 -39.82
C THR A 424 20.12 -8.89 -40.09
N TRP A 425 19.73 -7.89 -39.27
CA TRP A 425 20.04 -6.47 -39.52
C TRP A 425 20.79 -5.73 -38.40
N PHE A 426 21.65 -6.41 -37.65
CA PHE A 426 22.66 -5.74 -36.82
C PHE A 426 23.99 -6.53 -36.85
N SER A 427 24.79 -6.31 -37.90
CA SER A 427 26.21 -6.71 -37.87
C SER A 427 27.06 -5.59 -37.26
N ASN A 428 27.95 -6.01 -36.36
CA ASN A 428 29.05 -5.28 -35.70
C ASN A 428 28.83 -4.77 -34.25
N GLY A 429 28.00 -5.45 -33.45
CA GLY A 429 27.95 -5.29 -32.00
C GLY A 429 28.11 -6.63 -31.27
N PHE A 430 28.88 -6.64 -30.18
CA PHE A 430 29.17 -7.82 -29.37
C PHE A 430 27.89 -8.37 -28.71
N ASP A 431 27.60 -9.67 -28.89
CA ASP A 431 26.38 -10.30 -28.37
C ASP A 431 26.56 -10.70 -26.88
N ILE A 432 25.89 -10.00 -25.98
CA ILE A 432 25.96 -10.21 -24.52
C ILE A 432 25.32 -11.54 -24.10
N PHE A 433 24.56 -12.20 -24.99
CA PHE A 433 23.76 -13.39 -24.64
C PHE A 433 24.47 -14.74 -24.81
N GLU A 434 25.71 -14.78 -25.30
CA GLU A 434 26.42 -16.06 -25.52
C GLU A 434 27.50 -16.41 -24.47
N CYS A 435 27.78 -15.54 -23.49
CA CYS A 435 28.78 -15.86 -22.47
C CYS A 435 28.15 -16.62 -21.28
N PRO A 436 28.57 -17.87 -21.00
CA PRO A 436 28.12 -18.57 -19.80
C PRO A 436 28.54 -17.79 -18.54
N PRO A 437 27.76 -17.85 -17.45
CA PRO A 437 28.04 -17.06 -16.25
C PRO A 437 29.41 -17.43 -15.66
N PRO A 438 30.22 -16.43 -15.24
CA PRO A 438 31.56 -16.66 -14.71
C PRO A 438 31.47 -17.50 -13.44
N LYS A 439 32.30 -18.54 -13.37
CA LYS A 439 32.30 -19.53 -12.27
C LYS A 439 33.34 -19.22 -11.21
N THR A 440 34.31 -18.37 -11.53
CA THR A 440 35.38 -17.96 -10.62
C THR A 440 35.45 -16.44 -10.47
N GLU A 441 35.99 -15.97 -9.34
CA GLU A 441 36.18 -14.55 -9.06
C GLU A 441 37.10 -13.85 -10.07
N ASN A 442 38.12 -14.58 -10.58
CA ASN A 442 38.99 -14.10 -11.66
C ASN A 442 38.25 -13.93 -13.00
N GLU A 443 37.33 -14.84 -13.34
CA GLU A 443 36.50 -14.71 -14.55
C GLU A 443 35.55 -13.52 -14.44
N LEU A 444 34.95 -13.31 -13.25
CA LEU A 444 34.10 -12.15 -12.98
C LEU A 444 34.88 -10.84 -13.15
N LEU A 445 36.10 -10.78 -12.63
CA LEU A 445 36.97 -9.61 -12.73
C LEU A 445 37.38 -9.33 -14.18
N GLN A 446 37.72 -10.36 -14.96
CA GLN A 446 38.02 -10.21 -16.39
C GLN A 446 36.80 -9.74 -17.18
N MET A 447 35.60 -10.25 -16.87
CA MET A 447 34.35 -9.79 -17.48
C MET A 447 34.05 -8.33 -17.13
N PHE A 448 34.30 -7.91 -15.89
CA PHE A 448 34.14 -6.52 -15.46
C PHE A 448 35.02 -5.57 -16.28
N TYR A 449 36.32 -5.88 -16.44
CA TYR A 449 37.20 -5.04 -17.24
C TYR A 449 36.84 -5.02 -18.73
N ARG A 450 36.40 -6.15 -19.30
CA ARG A 450 35.90 -6.19 -20.69
C ARG A 450 34.65 -5.34 -20.88
N GLN A 451 33.70 -5.41 -19.94
CA GLN A 451 32.50 -4.57 -19.99
C GLN A 451 32.85 -3.08 -19.89
N GLN A 452 33.82 -2.73 -19.04
CA GLN A 452 34.26 -1.35 -18.88
C GLN A 452 34.87 -0.78 -20.17
N GLU A 453 35.66 -1.58 -20.89
CA GLU A 453 36.25 -1.18 -22.17
C GLU A 453 35.19 -1.08 -23.29
N GLU A 454 34.22 -1.98 -23.34
CA GLU A 454 33.14 -1.90 -24.34
C GLU A 454 32.23 -0.69 -24.08
N ILE A 455 31.92 -0.37 -22.83
CA ILE A 455 31.19 0.86 -22.47
C ILE A 455 31.98 2.10 -22.93
N ARG A 456 33.30 2.11 -22.75
CA ARG A 456 34.15 3.20 -23.23
C ARG A 456 34.08 3.32 -24.75
N ARG A 457 34.25 2.22 -25.48
CA ARG A 457 34.18 2.18 -26.94
C ARG A 457 32.82 2.65 -27.47
N LEU A 458 31.72 2.22 -26.85
CA LEU A 458 30.37 2.64 -27.23
C LEU A 458 30.14 4.13 -27.00
N ARG A 459 30.71 4.72 -25.94
CA ARG A 459 30.67 6.17 -25.71
C ARG A 459 31.42 6.95 -26.77
N GLU A 460 32.60 6.47 -27.18
CA GLU A 460 33.37 7.08 -28.28
C GLU A 460 32.60 7.00 -29.60
N LEU A 461 31.96 5.85 -29.90
CA LEU A 461 31.14 5.67 -31.09
C LEU A 461 29.90 6.59 -31.09
N LEU A 462 29.24 6.72 -29.94
CA LEU A 462 28.08 7.62 -29.78
C LEU A 462 28.48 9.07 -30.06
N ALA A 463 29.60 9.52 -29.51
CA ALA A 463 30.12 10.88 -29.74
C ALA A 463 30.42 11.13 -31.23
N GLN A 464 31.01 10.16 -31.94
CA GLN A 464 31.24 10.26 -33.38
C GLN A 464 29.94 10.37 -34.17
N ARG A 465 28.91 9.57 -33.81
CA ARG A 465 27.60 9.59 -34.47
C ARG A 465 26.84 10.89 -34.22
N GLU A 466 26.94 11.47 -33.02
CA GLU A 466 26.35 12.77 -32.71
C GLU A 466 26.96 13.91 -33.55
N VAL A 467 28.29 13.89 -33.75
CA VAL A 467 28.96 14.86 -34.64
C VAL A 467 28.47 14.70 -36.08
N GLN A 468 28.39 13.47 -36.57
CA GLN A 468 27.91 13.17 -37.92
C GLN A 468 26.45 13.60 -38.12
N ALA A 469 25.59 13.38 -37.12
CA ALA A 469 24.20 13.82 -37.14
C ALA A 469 24.08 15.35 -37.24
N LYS A 470 24.86 16.09 -36.44
CA LYS A 470 24.90 17.57 -36.50
C LYS A 470 25.38 18.09 -37.86
N GLN A 471 26.36 17.42 -38.47
CA GLN A 471 26.86 17.79 -39.80
C GLN A 471 25.76 17.63 -40.86
N LEU A 472 25.03 16.50 -40.83
CA LEU A 472 23.92 16.24 -41.74
C LEU A 472 22.74 17.21 -41.53
N GLU A 473 22.43 17.56 -40.28
CA GLU A 473 21.43 18.59 -39.98
C GLU A 473 21.81 19.95 -40.59
N LEU A 474 23.09 20.30 -40.57
CA LEU A 474 23.62 21.53 -41.18
C LEU A 474 23.53 21.49 -42.71
N GLU A 475 23.85 20.36 -43.34
CA GLU A 475 23.69 20.17 -44.79
C GLU A 475 22.21 20.27 -45.21
N ILE A 476 21.30 19.64 -44.47
CA ILE A 476 19.85 19.75 -44.72
C ILE A 476 19.39 21.20 -44.60
N LYS A 477 19.89 21.93 -43.61
CA LYS A 477 19.55 23.35 -43.42
C LYS A 477 20.06 24.21 -44.57
N ASN A 478 21.27 23.98 -45.04
CA ASN A 478 21.85 24.70 -46.18
C ASN A 478 21.11 24.40 -47.49
N LEU A 479 20.69 23.15 -47.72
CA LEU A 479 19.88 22.77 -48.87
C LEU A 479 18.50 23.44 -48.86
N ARG A 480 17.87 23.56 -47.68
CA ARG A 480 16.58 24.27 -47.53
C ARG A 480 16.70 25.77 -47.81
N VAL A 481 17.79 26.42 -47.39
CA VAL A 481 18.05 27.83 -47.67
C VAL A 481 18.36 28.06 -49.16
N GLY A 482 19.01 27.11 -49.84
CA GLY A 482 19.26 27.16 -51.28
C GLY A 482 18.00 27.00 -52.15
N SER A 483 16.96 26.33 -51.65
CA SER A 483 15.68 26.16 -52.37
C SER A 483 14.68 27.31 -52.23
N GLU A 484 14.92 28.27 -51.32
CA GLU A 484 14.09 29.48 -51.16
C GLU A 484 14.61 30.68 -51.98
N GLY A 485 15.68 30.49 -52.75
CA GLY A 485 16.36 31.53 -53.52
C GLY A 485 16.22 31.46 -55.04
N PHE A 486 15.21 30.76 -55.57
CA PHE A 486 14.89 30.71 -57.01
C PHE A 486 13.45 31.11 -57.29
#